data_AF-A0A7J6U0D0-F1
#
_entry.id   AF-A0A7J6U0D0-F1
#
_cell.length_a   1.000
_cell.length_b   1.000
_cell.length_c   1.000
_cell.angle_alpha   90.00
_cell.angle_beta   90.00
_cell.angle_gamma   90.00
#
_symmetry.space_group_name_H-M   'P 1'
#
loop_
_entity.id
_entity.type
_entity.pdbx_description
1 polymer ?
#
loop_
_entity_poly.entity_id
_entity_poly.type
_entity_poly.pdbx_seq_one_letter_code
_entity_poly.pdbx_strand_id
1 'polypeptide(L)'
;GELEKKGFRTQPKKRISTDGSCDGVVKKHLGYVWDVAADEVRQLPPSLPDLEQWSKRQVISAYAKFFDVMGLFLEVGISARSNASLVHEDHRDWKDIVGSTHVRALKDWHNAITTLAPSVPRAVDSSRVVIFCDASGLAWAAEAYCVKLGEVEDSNPTDRLYRWRAVGGIFPRDCKWSTPKRELFALRQATRLGEDLIGCAKVHRHPLVTKPDITYLSDAAINIFRLRRIGKSKSGTDAVDVSRLEKKWLSEISTHCNQYGFDVIHVRTKDNLADAASRGCLDSTTTLRMSDVDRLRHASTLTRFEPSGQQTLVSKEEEPEAAPRAVEDLSQYESADEFVCELFAIFDEEEISSEV
;
A
#
# COMPACT_ATOMS: atom_id res chain seq x y z
N GLY A 1 -19.56 -14.05 -27.74
CA GLY A 1 -18.59 -14.04 -28.85
C GLY A 1 -17.47 -15.03 -28.62
N GLU A 2 -16.22 -14.57 -28.45
CA GLU A 2 -15.07 -15.46 -28.27
C GLU A 2 -14.99 -16.12 -26.88
N LEU A 3 -15.43 -15.45 -25.82
CA LEU A 3 -15.46 -16.02 -24.47
C LEU A 3 -16.42 -17.22 -24.37
N GLU A 4 -17.58 -17.13 -25.04
CA GLU A 4 -18.55 -18.23 -25.11
C GLU A 4 -18.02 -19.42 -25.92
N LYS A 5 -17.23 -19.16 -26.98
CA LYS A 5 -16.53 -20.22 -27.72
C LYS A 5 -15.48 -20.94 -26.86
N LYS A 6 -14.94 -20.26 -25.84
CA LYS A 6 -14.03 -20.84 -24.83
C LYS A 6 -14.78 -21.44 -23.64
N GLY A 7 -16.11 -21.58 -23.71
CA GLY A 7 -16.94 -22.18 -22.66
C GLY A 7 -17.36 -21.23 -21.53
N PHE A 8 -16.95 -19.96 -21.56
CA PHE A 8 -17.35 -18.99 -20.55
C PHE A 8 -18.77 -18.49 -20.79
N ARG A 9 -19.61 -18.53 -19.76
CA ARG A 9 -20.97 -17.95 -19.81
C ARG A 9 -20.91 -16.50 -19.36
N THR A 10 -21.43 -15.59 -20.18
CA THR A 10 -21.55 -14.17 -19.79
C THR A 10 -22.96 -13.88 -19.25
N GLN A 11 -23.09 -12.92 -18.32
CA GLN A 11 -24.38 -12.45 -17.82
C GLN A 11 -24.71 -11.09 -18.46
N PRO A 12 -25.56 -11.02 -19.50
CA PRO A 12 -25.79 -9.80 -20.27
C PRO A 12 -26.29 -8.64 -19.40
N LYS A 13 -27.12 -8.93 -18.39
CA LYS A 13 -27.69 -7.94 -17.46
C LYS A 13 -26.66 -7.28 -16.54
N LYS A 14 -25.47 -7.88 -16.37
CA LYS A 14 -24.38 -7.33 -15.56
C LYS A 14 -23.26 -6.72 -16.43
N ARG A 15 -23.43 -6.75 -17.75
CA ARG A 15 -22.42 -6.26 -18.69
C ARG A 15 -22.58 -4.75 -18.84
N ILE A 16 -21.49 -4.03 -18.60
CA ILE A 16 -21.40 -2.60 -18.93
C ILE A 16 -21.14 -2.54 -20.44
N SER A 17 -22.00 -1.83 -21.17
CA SER A 17 -21.90 -1.73 -22.63
C SER A 17 -20.65 -0.91 -23.04
N THR A 18 -20.07 -1.24 -24.19
CA THR A 18 -18.81 -0.65 -24.70
C THR A 18 -19.05 0.43 -25.75
N ASP A 19 -20.31 0.73 -26.02
CA ASP A 19 -20.84 1.44 -27.18
C ASP A 19 -20.83 2.97 -26.99
N GLY A 20 -19.73 3.50 -26.42
CA GLY A 20 -19.31 4.91 -26.52
C GLY A 20 -20.25 6.00 -26.01
N SER A 21 -21.53 5.71 -25.76
CA SER A 21 -22.59 6.61 -25.31
C SER A 21 -22.65 6.66 -23.78
N CYS A 22 -21.49 6.55 -23.14
CA CYS A 22 -21.36 6.47 -21.70
C CYS A 22 -21.30 7.86 -21.05
N ASP A 23 -22.17 8.79 -21.44
CA ASP A 23 -22.29 10.06 -20.73
C ASP A 23 -22.75 9.77 -19.29
N GLY A 24 -21.82 9.91 -18.33
CA GLY A 24 -22.08 9.77 -16.89
C GLY A 24 -22.10 8.35 -16.32
N VAL A 25 -21.60 7.33 -17.03
CA VAL A 25 -21.66 5.93 -16.54
C VAL A 25 -20.60 5.65 -15.46
N VAL A 26 -21.04 5.58 -14.21
CA VAL A 26 -20.27 5.04 -13.08
C VAL A 26 -20.01 3.54 -13.30
N LYS A 27 -18.74 3.15 -13.51
CA LYS A 27 -18.35 1.73 -13.61
C LYS A 27 -17.85 1.22 -12.26
N LYS A 28 -18.43 0.12 -11.76
CA LYS A 28 -18.01 -0.52 -10.51
C LYS A 28 -17.08 -1.70 -10.77
N HIS A 29 -15.91 -1.71 -10.15
CA HIS A 29 -14.97 -2.83 -10.21
C HIS A 29 -14.17 -2.93 -8.90
N LEU A 30 -14.12 -4.11 -8.28
CA LEU A 30 -13.35 -4.38 -7.04
C LEU A 30 -13.58 -3.37 -5.89
N GLY A 31 -14.81 -2.88 -5.74
CA GLY A 31 -15.16 -1.90 -4.70
C GLY A 31 -14.94 -0.43 -5.10
N TYR A 32 -14.31 -0.17 -6.25
CA TYR A 32 -14.13 1.17 -6.79
C TYR A 32 -15.22 1.57 -7.77
N VAL A 33 -15.43 2.88 -7.87
CA VAL A 33 -16.27 3.57 -8.84
C VAL A 33 -15.38 4.41 -9.73
N TRP A 34 -15.44 4.18 -11.04
CA TRP A 34 -14.83 5.07 -12.02
C TRP A 34 -15.85 6.12 -12.45
N ASP A 35 -15.55 7.38 -12.17
CA ASP A 35 -16.20 8.57 -12.69
C ASP A 35 -15.58 8.89 -14.07
N VAL A 36 -16.31 8.53 -15.13
CA VAL A 36 -15.85 8.70 -16.52
C VAL A 36 -15.71 10.18 -16.90
N ALA A 37 -16.53 11.07 -16.33
CA ALA A 37 -16.50 12.48 -16.66
C ALA A 37 -15.25 13.17 -16.09
N ALA A 38 -14.86 12.81 -14.86
CA ALA A 38 -13.64 13.31 -14.23
C ALA A 38 -12.37 12.52 -14.60
N ASP A 39 -12.54 11.34 -15.21
CA ASP A 39 -11.52 10.30 -15.36
C ASP A 39 -10.83 9.90 -14.04
N GLU A 40 -11.64 9.76 -12.99
CA GLU A 40 -11.17 9.50 -11.63
C GLU A 40 -11.76 8.21 -11.05
N VAL A 41 -10.97 7.53 -10.24
CA VAL A 41 -11.37 6.38 -9.44
C VAL A 41 -11.66 6.86 -8.02
N ARG A 42 -12.81 6.46 -7.49
CA ARG A 42 -13.27 6.75 -6.12
C ARG A 42 -13.70 5.47 -5.44
N GLN A 43 -13.75 5.49 -4.12
CA GLN A 43 -14.41 4.45 -3.34
C GLN A 43 -15.63 5.04 -2.64
N LEU A 44 -16.76 4.35 -2.72
CA LEU A 44 -17.96 4.78 -2.02
C LEU A 44 -17.90 4.35 -0.55
N PRO A 45 -18.23 5.25 0.40
CA PRO A 45 -18.44 4.88 1.78
C PRO A 45 -19.45 3.73 1.91
N PRO A 46 -19.26 2.79 2.85
CA PRO A 46 -20.26 1.76 3.09
C PRO A 46 -21.56 2.38 3.60
N SER A 47 -22.71 1.82 3.21
CA SER A 47 -23.99 2.22 3.79
C SER A 47 -24.08 1.75 5.24
N LEU A 48 -24.34 2.66 6.17
CA LEU A 48 -24.59 2.32 7.56
C LEU A 48 -26.10 2.16 7.81
N PRO A 49 -26.56 1.06 8.44
CA PRO A 49 -27.94 0.95 8.88
C PRO A 49 -28.24 1.97 9.98
N ASP A 50 -29.46 2.47 10.02
CA ASP A 50 -29.94 3.30 11.12
C ASP A 50 -30.39 2.39 12.28
N LEU A 51 -29.52 2.23 13.27
CA LEU A 51 -29.74 1.35 14.42
C LEU A 51 -29.59 2.14 15.71
N GLU A 52 -30.52 1.92 16.64
CA GLU A 52 -30.45 2.46 18.01
C GLU A 52 -29.32 1.82 18.82
N GLN A 53 -29.09 0.51 18.62
CA GLN A 53 -28.04 -0.26 19.29
C GLN A 53 -27.19 -1.01 18.28
N TRP A 54 -25.89 -1.02 18.55
CA TRP A 54 -24.90 -1.68 17.71
C TRP A 54 -24.23 -2.79 18.50
N SER A 55 -24.17 -3.99 17.93
CA SER A 55 -23.32 -5.06 18.43
C SER A 55 -21.89 -4.94 17.90
N LYS A 56 -20.92 -5.57 18.58
CA LYS A 56 -19.53 -5.70 18.12
C LYS A 56 -19.48 -6.16 16.67
N ARG A 57 -20.22 -7.22 16.32
CA ARG A 57 -20.29 -7.74 14.95
C ARG A 57 -20.70 -6.66 13.95
N GLN A 58 -21.75 -5.89 14.25
CA GLN A 58 -22.24 -4.86 13.33
C GLN A 58 -21.22 -3.73 13.12
N VAL A 59 -20.53 -3.29 14.18
CA VAL A 59 -19.50 -2.26 14.08
C VAL A 59 -18.30 -2.73 13.28
N ILE A 60 -17.78 -3.93 13.59
CA ILE A 60 -16.63 -4.50 12.87
C ILE A 60 -16.99 -4.76 11.40
N SER A 61 -18.17 -5.29 11.12
CA SER A 61 -18.66 -5.46 9.75
C SER A 61 -18.81 -4.12 9.01
N ALA A 62 -19.16 -3.03 9.69
CA ALA A 62 -19.24 -1.71 9.05
C ALA A 62 -17.86 -1.21 8.60
N TYR A 63 -16.83 -1.37 9.44
CA TYR A 63 -15.45 -1.07 9.05
C TYR A 63 -14.95 -1.97 7.92
N ALA A 64 -15.20 -3.28 8.01
CA ALA A 64 -14.74 -4.27 7.03
C ALA A 64 -15.35 -4.11 5.63
N LYS A 65 -16.53 -3.48 5.52
CA LYS A 65 -17.15 -3.18 4.22
C LYS A 65 -16.35 -2.17 3.39
N PHE A 66 -15.45 -1.41 4.00
CA PHE A 66 -14.50 -0.58 3.26
C PHE A 66 -13.33 -1.45 2.77
N PHE A 67 -13.40 -1.86 1.51
CA PHE A 67 -12.46 -2.80 0.91
C PHE A 67 -11.60 -2.13 -0.16
N ASP A 68 -10.38 -1.72 0.20
CA ASP A 68 -9.44 -0.99 -0.65
C ASP A 68 -8.28 -1.89 -1.09
N VAL A 69 -8.50 -2.68 -2.14
CA VAL A 69 -7.56 -3.71 -2.62
C VAL A 69 -6.22 -3.13 -3.07
N MET A 70 -6.26 -1.96 -3.72
CA MET A 70 -5.08 -1.29 -4.25
C MET A 70 -4.40 -0.36 -3.24
N GLY A 71 -5.00 -0.15 -2.06
CA GLY A 71 -4.50 0.81 -1.08
C GLY A 71 -4.62 2.27 -1.54
N LEU A 72 -5.54 2.60 -2.45
CA LEU A 72 -5.67 3.96 -2.97
C LEU A 72 -6.16 4.96 -1.92
N PHE A 73 -6.73 4.48 -0.83
CA PHE A 73 -7.30 5.23 0.28
C PHE A 73 -6.83 4.60 1.61
N LEU A 74 -5.55 4.21 1.66
CA LEU A 74 -4.98 3.40 2.74
C LEU A 74 -5.20 4.00 4.14
N GLU A 75 -5.15 5.32 4.28
CA GLU A 75 -5.45 6.06 5.51
C GLU A 75 -6.85 5.72 6.06
N VAL A 76 -7.84 5.55 5.18
CA VAL A 76 -9.20 5.15 5.55
C VAL A 76 -9.21 3.75 6.14
N GLY A 77 -8.49 2.82 5.49
CA GLY A 77 -8.37 1.45 5.95
C GLY A 77 -7.60 1.31 7.25
N ILE A 78 -6.53 2.08 7.44
CA ILE A 78 -5.77 2.09 8.71
C ILE A 78 -6.61 2.68 9.84
N SER A 79 -7.32 3.79 9.59
CA SER A 79 -8.25 4.38 10.56
C SER A 79 -9.35 3.39 10.98
N ALA A 80 -9.98 2.71 10.00
CA ALA A 80 -11.00 1.69 10.24
C ALA A 80 -10.47 0.52 11.08
N ARG A 81 -9.29 -0.02 10.73
CA ARG A 81 -8.66 -1.11 11.48
C ARG A 81 -8.23 -0.69 12.89
N SER A 82 -7.80 0.56 13.07
CA SER A 82 -7.42 1.11 14.37
C SER A 82 -8.64 1.15 15.30
N ASN A 83 -9.75 1.73 14.81
CA ASN A 83 -11.00 1.79 15.57
C ASN A 83 -11.57 0.39 15.83
N ALA A 84 -11.52 -0.50 14.84
CA ALA A 84 -11.92 -1.90 15.01
C ALA A 84 -11.10 -2.60 16.11
N SER A 85 -9.78 -2.37 16.15
CA SER A 85 -8.92 -2.92 17.18
C SER A 85 -9.33 -2.47 18.59
N LEU A 86 -9.77 -1.21 18.78
CA LEU A 86 -10.25 -0.72 20.07
C LEU A 86 -11.56 -1.41 20.49
N VAL A 87 -12.47 -1.66 19.55
CA VAL A 87 -13.70 -2.41 19.83
C VAL A 87 -13.39 -3.85 20.25
N HIS A 88 -12.40 -4.49 19.62
CA HIS A 88 -11.99 -5.86 19.95
C HIS A 88 -11.40 -5.99 21.36
N GLU A 89 -10.81 -4.93 21.91
CA GLU A 89 -10.31 -4.93 23.28
C GLU A 89 -11.42 -4.82 24.32
N ASP A 90 -12.35 -3.91 24.09
CA ASP A 90 -13.39 -3.59 25.07
C ASP A 90 -14.50 -4.65 25.10
N HIS A 91 -14.66 -5.41 24.01
CA HIS A 91 -15.74 -6.38 23.83
C HIS A 91 -15.20 -7.72 23.37
N ARG A 92 -15.54 -8.80 24.08
CA ARG A 92 -15.09 -10.15 23.75
C ARG A 92 -16.03 -10.80 22.74
N ASP A 93 -17.33 -10.81 23.03
CA ASP A 93 -18.31 -11.57 22.28
C ASP A 93 -18.90 -10.77 21.11
N TRP A 94 -19.15 -11.43 19.99
CA TRP A 94 -19.69 -10.81 18.78
C TRP A 94 -21.05 -10.13 18.97
N LYS A 95 -21.81 -10.56 19.98
CA LYS A 95 -23.16 -10.05 20.31
C LYS A 95 -23.14 -8.92 21.33
N ASP A 96 -21.97 -8.59 21.90
CA ASP A 96 -21.86 -7.52 22.89
C ASP A 96 -22.33 -6.20 22.30
N ILE A 97 -23.19 -5.49 23.03
CA ILE A 97 -23.61 -4.14 22.66
C ILE A 97 -22.44 -3.19 22.92
N VAL A 98 -22.02 -2.47 21.89
CA VAL A 98 -20.90 -1.54 21.97
C VAL A 98 -21.31 -0.24 22.64
N GLY A 99 -20.37 0.35 23.39
CA GLY A 99 -20.58 1.65 24.02
C GLY A 99 -20.71 2.80 23.02
N SER A 100 -21.29 3.91 23.48
CA SER A 100 -21.51 5.11 22.66
C SER A 100 -20.22 5.70 22.08
N THR A 101 -19.07 5.51 22.74
CA THR A 101 -17.75 5.91 22.24
C THR A 101 -17.40 5.24 20.92
N HIS A 102 -17.56 3.92 20.82
CA HIS A 102 -17.25 3.15 19.60
C HIS A 102 -18.23 3.46 18.47
N VAL A 103 -19.51 3.62 18.80
CA VAL A 103 -20.53 4.02 17.81
C VAL A 103 -20.26 5.43 17.29
N ARG A 104 -19.84 6.36 18.15
CA ARG A 104 -19.43 7.71 17.74
C ARG A 104 -18.22 7.64 16.82
N ALA A 105 -17.18 6.89 17.18
CA ALA A 105 -15.99 6.72 16.33
C ALA A 105 -16.33 6.16 14.94
N LEU A 106 -17.26 5.19 14.86
CA LEU A 106 -17.75 4.65 13.58
C LEU A 106 -18.44 5.73 12.74
N LYS A 107 -19.33 6.51 13.37
CA LYS A 107 -20.06 7.60 12.69
C LYS A 107 -19.12 8.72 12.26
N ASP A 108 -18.15 9.10 13.09
CA ASP A 108 -17.18 10.14 12.77
C ASP A 108 -16.28 9.71 11.62
N TRP A 109 -15.77 8.47 11.65
CA TRP A 109 -15.03 7.88 10.53
C TRP A 109 -15.86 7.86 9.24
N HIS A 110 -17.12 7.41 9.32
CA HIS A 110 -18.02 7.36 8.16
C HIS A 110 -18.33 8.74 7.58
N ASN A 111 -18.58 9.72 8.44
CA ASN A 111 -18.80 11.11 8.04
C ASN A 111 -17.56 11.71 7.39
N ALA A 112 -16.36 11.43 7.94
CA ALA A 112 -15.11 11.93 7.40
C ALA A 112 -14.86 11.41 5.98
N ILE A 113 -15.02 10.11 5.73
CA ILE A 113 -14.84 9.53 4.39
C ILE A 113 -15.91 10.00 3.39
N THR A 114 -17.13 10.23 3.87
CA THR A 114 -18.23 10.74 3.04
C THR A 114 -17.99 12.19 2.64
N THR A 115 -17.46 13.00 3.56
CA THR A 115 -17.15 14.42 3.33
C THR A 115 -15.92 14.60 2.46
N LEU A 116 -14.86 13.81 2.70
CA LEU A 116 -13.62 13.87 1.93
C LEU A 116 -13.84 13.43 0.48
N ALA A 117 -14.69 12.40 0.27
CA ALA A 117 -15.00 11.81 -1.02
C ALA A 117 -13.73 11.57 -1.88
N PRO A 118 -12.73 10.83 -1.35
CA PRO A 118 -11.40 10.82 -1.93
C PRO A 118 -11.42 10.21 -3.34
N SER A 119 -10.61 10.79 -4.22
CA SER A 119 -10.47 10.37 -5.61
C SER A 119 -9.01 10.39 -6.07
N VAL A 120 -8.70 9.55 -7.04
CA VAL A 120 -7.40 9.52 -7.71
C VAL A 120 -7.62 9.43 -9.23
N PRO A 121 -6.70 9.93 -10.07
CA PRO A 121 -6.78 9.73 -11.51
C PRO A 121 -6.83 8.24 -11.88
N ARG A 122 -7.61 7.87 -12.90
CA ARG A 122 -7.67 6.47 -13.37
C ARG A 122 -6.33 5.97 -13.90
N ALA A 123 -5.55 6.85 -14.52
CA ALA A 123 -4.30 6.48 -15.18
C ALA A 123 -3.14 7.42 -14.76
N VAL A 124 -1.99 6.80 -14.53
CA VAL A 124 -0.74 7.47 -14.14
C VAL A 124 0.40 6.97 -15.03
N ASP A 125 1.45 7.77 -15.17
CA ASP A 125 2.69 7.37 -15.83
C ASP A 125 3.58 6.59 -14.85
N SER A 126 3.70 5.29 -15.07
CA SER A 126 4.52 4.39 -14.26
C SER A 126 6.01 4.39 -14.61
N SER A 127 6.47 5.24 -15.53
CA SER A 127 7.88 5.32 -15.93
C SER A 127 8.79 5.73 -14.75
N ARG A 128 8.30 6.66 -13.92
CA ARG A 128 8.95 7.16 -12.71
C ARG A 128 8.03 6.97 -11.52
N VAL A 129 8.50 6.25 -10.50
CA VAL A 129 7.72 5.90 -9.32
C VAL A 129 8.44 6.41 -8.08
N VAL A 130 7.72 7.11 -7.21
CA VAL A 130 8.22 7.54 -5.92
C VAL A 130 7.49 6.77 -4.84
N ILE A 131 8.21 6.05 -4.00
CA ILE A 131 7.61 5.26 -2.92
C ILE A 131 7.96 5.91 -1.58
N PHE A 132 6.96 6.50 -0.93
CA PHE A 132 7.06 7.02 0.43
C PHE A 132 6.83 5.89 1.43
N CYS A 133 7.50 5.94 2.56
CA CYS A 133 7.23 5.04 3.66
C CYS A 133 7.27 5.76 5.00
N ASP A 134 6.42 5.33 5.90
CA ASP A 134 6.38 5.84 7.27
C ASP A 134 5.88 4.78 8.26
N ALA A 135 6.26 4.93 9.53
CA ALA A 135 5.76 4.13 10.63
C ALA A 135 5.46 4.99 11.85
N SER A 136 4.25 4.81 12.38
CA SER A 136 3.80 5.46 13.61
C SER A 136 3.88 4.52 14.83
N GLY A 137 3.31 5.01 15.94
CA GLY A 137 3.09 4.23 17.14
C GLY A 137 2.18 3.00 16.93
N LEU A 138 1.31 3.02 15.92
CA LEU A 138 0.28 2.00 15.73
C LEU A 138 0.39 1.27 14.40
N ALA A 139 0.80 1.94 13.33
CA ALA A 139 0.74 1.39 11.99
C ALA A 139 1.92 1.80 11.13
N TRP A 140 2.03 1.18 9.97
CA TRP A 140 3.02 1.48 8.95
C TRP A 140 2.33 1.60 7.59
N ALA A 141 2.94 2.38 6.71
CA ALA A 141 2.48 2.58 5.35
C ALA A 141 3.66 2.65 4.38
N ALA A 142 3.44 2.14 3.17
CA ALA A 142 4.29 2.34 2.01
C ALA A 142 3.41 2.66 0.81
N GLU A 143 3.67 3.79 0.17
CA GLU A 143 2.77 4.40 -0.80
C GLU A 143 3.54 4.79 -2.06
N ALA A 144 3.18 4.17 -3.19
CA ALA A 144 3.74 4.45 -4.50
C ALA A 144 2.94 5.56 -5.19
N TYR A 145 3.67 6.55 -5.69
CA TYR A 145 3.13 7.72 -6.38
C TYR A 145 3.76 7.89 -7.76
N CYS A 146 2.95 8.39 -8.68
CA CYS A 146 3.29 8.67 -10.07
C CYS A 146 2.66 9.99 -10.51
N VAL A 147 3.11 10.54 -11.64
CA VAL A 147 2.44 11.68 -12.27
C VAL A 147 1.23 11.19 -13.09
N LYS A 148 0.27 12.08 -13.34
CA LYS A 148 -0.91 11.76 -14.17
C LYS A 148 -0.47 11.46 -15.61
N LEU A 149 -1.08 10.44 -16.23
CA LEU A 149 -0.79 10.11 -17.63
C LEU A 149 -1.49 11.12 -18.57
N GLY A 150 -0.74 11.78 -19.45
CA GLY A 150 -1.31 12.49 -20.60
C GLY A 150 -1.56 14.00 -20.49
N GLU A 151 -0.87 14.75 -19.64
CA GLU A 151 -0.90 16.22 -19.67
C GLU A 151 0.51 16.78 -19.90
N VAL A 152 0.83 17.15 -21.14
CA VAL A 152 1.96 18.03 -21.47
C VAL A 152 1.35 19.29 -22.07
N GLU A 153 0.80 20.17 -21.22
CA GLU A 153 0.51 21.55 -21.61
C GLU A 153 1.35 22.50 -20.76
N ASP A 154 1.86 23.55 -21.42
CA ASP A 154 2.90 24.51 -21.03
C ASP A 154 2.61 25.37 -19.77
N SER A 155 1.65 24.97 -18.93
CA SER A 155 1.27 25.70 -17.71
C SER A 155 1.23 24.87 -16.42
N ASN A 156 2.02 23.81 -16.30
CA ASN A 156 2.63 23.35 -15.03
C ASN A 156 1.74 22.96 -13.80
N PRO A 157 0.56 22.31 -13.94
CA PRO A 157 0.00 21.38 -12.94
C PRO A 157 0.45 19.92 -13.15
N THR A 158 1.22 19.66 -14.21
CA THR A 158 1.56 18.34 -14.79
C THR A 158 2.52 17.48 -13.96
N ASP A 159 2.96 17.99 -12.80
CA ASP A 159 4.02 17.38 -12.01
C ASP A 159 3.57 16.89 -10.62
N ARG A 160 2.28 17.03 -10.30
CA ARG A 160 1.74 16.56 -9.02
C ARG A 160 1.81 15.03 -8.93
N LEU A 161 2.20 14.54 -7.77
CA LEU A 161 2.19 13.13 -7.44
C LEU A 161 0.78 12.66 -7.05
N TYR A 162 0.35 11.55 -7.66
CA TYR A 162 -0.89 10.85 -7.39
C TYR A 162 -0.61 9.41 -6.96
N ARG A 163 -1.37 8.93 -5.97
CA ARG A 163 -1.21 7.59 -5.43
C ARG A 163 -1.57 6.56 -6.51
N TRP A 164 -0.64 5.66 -6.79
CA TRP A 164 -0.83 4.56 -7.73
C TRP A 164 -1.19 3.26 -7.02
N ARG A 165 -0.52 2.98 -5.90
CA ARG A 165 -0.74 1.81 -5.06
C ARG A 165 -0.20 2.09 -3.66
N ALA A 166 -0.81 1.51 -2.64
CA ALA A 166 -0.21 1.48 -1.32
C ALA A 166 -0.39 0.14 -0.63
N VAL A 167 0.46 -0.11 0.35
CA VAL A 167 0.35 -1.22 1.30
C VAL A 167 0.60 -0.68 2.70
N GLY A 168 -0.13 -1.20 3.68
CA GLY A 168 0.03 -0.77 5.06
C GLY A 168 -0.68 -1.71 6.01
N GLY A 169 -0.32 -1.60 7.29
CA GLY A 169 -0.81 -2.50 8.31
C GLY A 169 -0.67 -1.92 9.71
N ILE A 170 -1.41 -2.49 10.64
CA ILE A 170 -1.33 -2.15 12.06
C ILE A 170 -0.31 -3.09 12.70
N PHE A 171 0.58 -2.54 13.53
CA PHE A 171 1.48 -3.36 14.33
C PHE A 171 0.67 -4.11 15.41
N PRO A 172 1.08 -5.34 15.76
CA PRO A 172 0.55 -5.99 16.96
C PRO A 172 0.67 -5.05 18.17
N ARG A 173 -0.32 -5.05 19.05
CA ARG A 173 -0.35 -4.10 20.19
C ARG A 173 0.80 -4.31 21.16
N ASP A 174 1.28 -5.54 21.26
CA ASP A 174 2.44 -5.93 22.06
C ASP A 174 3.78 -5.72 21.33
N CYS A 175 3.78 -5.07 20.16
CA CYS A 175 4.99 -4.78 19.40
C CYS A 175 5.93 -3.85 20.17
N LYS A 176 6.92 -4.43 20.87
CA LYS A 176 7.96 -3.69 21.62
C LYS A 176 9.09 -3.14 20.75
N TRP A 177 8.88 -2.98 19.44
CA TRP A 177 9.91 -2.43 18.56
C TRP A 177 10.07 -0.94 18.79
N SER A 178 11.32 -0.48 18.86
CA SER A 178 11.64 0.94 18.90
C SER A 178 11.21 1.64 17.61
N THR A 179 11.00 2.95 17.66
CA THR A 179 10.63 3.77 16.49
C THR A 179 11.57 3.54 15.30
N PRO A 180 12.91 3.56 15.44
CA PRO A 180 13.81 3.31 14.31
C PRO A 180 13.61 1.93 13.67
N LYS A 181 13.25 0.92 14.47
CA LYS A 181 13.01 -0.44 13.96
C LYS A 181 11.68 -0.54 13.21
N ARG A 182 10.65 0.18 13.65
CA ARG A 182 9.35 0.27 12.94
C ARG A 182 9.48 1.02 11.63
N GLU A 183 10.19 2.14 11.63
CA GLU A 183 10.52 2.90 10.42
C GLU A 183 11.33 2.04 9.43
N LEU A 184 12.29 1.24 9.92
CA LEU A 184 13.06 0.33 9.06
C LEU A 184 12.17 -0.77 8.47
N PHE A 185 11.21 -1.27 9.24
CA PHE A 185 10.22 -2.21 8.75
C PHE A 185 9.35 -1.58 7.65
N ALA A 186 8.87 -0.35 7.81
CA ALA A 186 8.13 0.35 6.76
C ALA A 186 8.95 0.51 5.49
N LEU A 187 10.23 0.90 5.61
CA LEU A 187 11.14 1.00 4.46
C LEU A 187 11.32 -0.35 3.74
N ARG A 188 11.41 -1.45 4.49
CA ARG A 188 11.45 -2.79 3.91
C ARG A 188 10.15 -3.15 3.17
N GLN A 189 8.99 -2.77 3.69
CA GLN A 189 7.73 -3.00 2.98
C GLN A 189 7.63 -2.15 1.72
N ALA A 190 8.20 -0.94 1.73
CA ALA A 190 8.32 -0.12 0.53
C ALA A 190 9.19 -0.78 -0.55
N THR A 191 10.33 -1.39 -0.20
CA THR A 191 11.13 -2.12 -1.19
C THR A 191 10.37 -3.29 -1.80
N ARG A 192 9.62 -4.04 -0.98
CA ARG A 192 8.74 -5.13 -1.44
C ARG A 192 7.62 -4.64 -2.36
N LEU A 193 7.00 -3.50 -2.03
CA LEU A 193 6.05 -2.85 -2.94
C LEU A 193 6.73 -2.53 -4.28
N GLY A 194 7.96 -2.05 -4.27
CA GLY A 194 8.73 -1.84 -5.50
C GLY A 194 8.97 -3.12 -6.30
N GLU A 195 9.32 -4.23 -5.64
CA GLU A 195 9.46 -5.56 -6.27
C GLU A 195 8.15 -6.01 -6.95
N ASP A 196 7.02 -5.88 -6.25
CA ASP A 196 5.68 -6.17 -6.78
C ASP A 196 5.38 -5.36 -8.04
N LEU A 197 5.65 -4.05 -8.03
CA LEU A 197 5.41 -3.16 -9.15
C LEU A 197 6.29 -3.52 -10.37
N ILE A 198 7.55 -3.89 -10.12
CA ILE A 198 8.45 -4.41 -11.18
C ILE A 198 7.94 -5.74 -11.73
N GLY A 199 7.44 -6.63 -10.87
CA GLY A 199 6.84 -7.91 -11.27
C GLY A 199 5.64 -7.70 -12.19
N CYS A 200 4.74 -6.78 -11.84
CA CYS A 200 3.58 -6.42 -12.65
C CYS A 200 4.00 -5.90 -14.03
N ALA A 201 5.04 -5.06 -14.10
CA ALA A 201 5.59 -4.54 -15.36
C ALA A 201 6.08 -5.64 -16.30
N LYS A 202 6.76 -6.66 -15.76
CA LYS A 202 7.30 -7.79 -16.54
C LYS A 202 6.21 -8.67 -17.14
N VAL A 203 5.17 -8.99 -16.35
CA VAL A 203 4.09 -9.90 -16.76
C VAL A 203 3.24 -9.29 -17.87
N HIS A 204 2.96 -7.99 -17.80
CA HIS A 204 1.97 -7.40 -18.69
C HIS A 204 2.50 -6.99 -20.07
N ARG A 205 3.83 -7.01 -20.34
CA ARG A 205 4.49 -6.65 -21.63
C ARG A 205 3.81 -5.50 -22.38
N HIS A 206 3.18 -4.58 -21.66
CA HIS A 206 2.37 -3.53 -22.24
C HIS A 206 3.31 -2.39 -22.58
N PRO A 207 3.21 -1.75 -23.76
CA PRO A 207 4.10 -0.66 -24.17
C PRO A 207 4.10 0.56 -23.22
N LEU A 208 3.17 0.60 -22.24
CA LEU A 208 3.07 1.66 -21.23
C LEU A 208 3.73 1.32 -19.90
N VAL A 209 4.22 0.08 -19.70
CA VAL A 209 4.86 -0.32 -18.44
C VAL A 209 6.32 -0.65 -18.71
N THR A 210 7.14 0.40 -18.79
CA THR A 210 8.60 0.27 -18.76
C THR A 210 9.06 -0.20 -17.38
N LYS A 211 10.28 -0.74 -17.27
CA LYS A 211 10.90 -0.96 -15.95
C LYS A 211 10.86 0.38 -15.18
N PRO A 212 10.17 0.48 -14.03
CA PRO A 212 10.01 1.74 -13.33
C PRO A 212 11.36 2.21 -12.77
N ASP A 213 11.68 3.50 -12.93
CA ASP A 213 12.72 4.17 -12.12
C ASP A 213 12.11 4.48 -10.75
N ILE A 214 12.51 3.71 -9.73
CA ILE A 214 11.94 3.82 -8.38
C ILE A 214 12.88 4.63 -7.48
N THR A 215 12.30 5.61 -6.79
CA THR A 215 12.96 6.35 -5.70
C THR A 215 12.21 6.12 -4.38
N TYR A 216 12.92 5.68 -3.35
CA TYR A 216 12.35 5.48 -2.01
C TYR A 216 12.56 6.71 -1.13
N LEU A 217 11.51 7.16 -0.45
CA LEU A 217 11.54 8.30 0.46
C LEU A 217 11.13 7.87 1.88
N SER A 218 11.95 8.25 2.86
CA SER A 218 11.72 8.00 4.28
C SER A 218 12.18 9.19 5.11
N ASP A 219 11.48 9.55 6.17
CA ASP A 219 11.93 10.57 7.13
C ASP A 219 12.82 10.02 8.25
N ALA A 220 13.05 8.70 8.26
CA ALA A 220 13.96 8.03 9.18
C ALA A 220 15.43 8.16 8.75
N ALA A 221 16.02 9.35 8.95
CA ALA A 221 17.43 9.61 8.64
C ALA A 221 18.40 8.58 9.25
N ILE A 222 18.07 8.05 10.44
CA ILE A 222 18.84 7.01 11.11
C ILE A 222 18.92 5.71 10.29
N ASN A 223 17.86 5.33 9.58
CA ASN A 223 17.86 4.11 8.78
C ASN A 223 18.66 4.27 7.50
N ILE A 224 18.68 5.46 6.91
CA ILE A 224 19.55 5.79 5.79
C ILE A 224 21.02 5.76 6.23
N PHE A 225 21.34 6.32 7.41
CA PHE A 225 22.66 6.21 8.01
C PHE A 225 23.10 4.75 8.21
N ARG A 226 22.20 3.89 8.71
CA ARG A 226 22.44 2.46 8.94
C ARG A 226 22.68 1.71 7.62
N LEU A 227 21.89 1.98 6.58
CA LEU A 227 22.05 1.38 5.24
C LEU A 227 23.41 1.69 4.63
N ARG A 228 23.90 2.94 4.75
CA ARG A 228 25.21 3.34 4.20
C ARG A 228 26.41 2.64 4.86
N ARG A 229 26.21 2.06 6.04
CA ARG A 229 27.24 1.37 6.83
C ARG A 229 27.05 -0.15 6.90
N ILE A 230 25.98 -0.70 6.33
CA ILE A 230 25.85 -2.16 6.34
C ILE A 230 27.01 -2.80 5.55
N GLY A 231 27.69 -3.75 6.19
CA GLY A 231 28.86 -4.43 5.61
C GLY A 231 30.20 -3.69 5.77
N LYS A 232 30.24 -2.45 6.28
CA LYS A 232 31.49 -1.73 6.53
C LYS A 232 32.09 -2.11 7.90
N SER A 233 32.93 -3.15 7.87
CA SER A 233 33.88 -3.68 8.87
C SER A 233 33.38 -4.12 10.27
N LYS A 234 33.91 -5.27 10.73
CA LYS A 234 33.66 -5.94 12.01
C LYS A 234 34.59 -5.47 13.16
N SER A 235 35.43 -4.46 12.95
CA SER A 235 36.35 -3.96 13.98
C SER A 235 36.44 -2.43 13.95
N GLY A 236 35.83 -1.78 14.94
CA GLY A 236 35.89 -0.33 15.15
C GLY A 236 34.54 0.29 15.52
N THR A 237 34.58 1.54 15.99
CA THR A 237 33.45 2.41 16.40
C THR A 237 32.40 2.68 15.31
N ASP A 238 32.60 2.17 14.08
CA ASP A 238 31.72 2.33 12.93
C ASP A 238 30.75 1.15 12.70
N ALA A 239 30.85 0.08 13.49
CA ALA A 239 29.92 -1.03 13.41
C ALA A 239 28.50 -0.58 13.82
N VAL A 240 27.53 -0.76 12.94
CA VAL A 240 26.12 -0.50 13.27
C VAL A 240 25.65 -1.57 14.27
N ASP A 241 25.49 -1.17 15.53
CA ASP A 241 24.90 -2.03 16.55
C ASP A 241 23.39 -2.09 16.38
N VAL A 242 22.94 -3.16 15.72
CA VAL A 242 21.53 -3.44 15.43
C VAL A 242 21.25 -4.93 15.60
N SER A 243 20.00 -5.27 15.91
CA SER A 243 19.58 -6.66 16.11
C SER A 243 19.77 -7.50 14.85
N ARG A 244 19.81 -8.83 15.00
CA ARG A 244 19.93 -9.77 13.86
C ARG A 244 18.83 -9.56 12.82
N LEU A 245 17.61 -9.26 13.27
CA LEU A 245 16.47 -8.99 12.40
C LEU A 245 16.63 -7.69 11.60
N GLU A 246 17.06 -6.60 12.26
CA GLU A 246 17.36 -5.33 11.58
C GLU A 246 18.50 -5.49 10.57
N LYS A 247 19.55 -6.26 10.89
CA LYS A 247 20.64 -6.60 9.94
C LYS A 247 20.10 -7.32 8.71
N LYS A 248 19.19 -8.28 8.89
CA LYS A 248 18.53 -8.99 7.78
C LYS A 248 17.78 -8.00 6.89
N TRP A 249 16.94 -7.14 7.47
CA TRP A 249 16.15 -6.16 6.72
C TRP A 249 17.00 -5.13 5.97
N LEU A 250 18.02 -4.57 6.63
CA LEU A 250 18.96 -3.65 5.99
C LEU A 250 19.69 -4.33 4.82
N SER A 251 20.04 -5.61 4.95
CA SER A 251 20.70 -6.38 3.88
C SER A 251 19.76 -6.63 2.71
N GLU A 252 18.50 -6.96 2.97
CA GLU A 252 17.46 -7.12 1.94
C GLU A 252 17.25 -5.81 1.17
N ILE A 253 17.04 -4.69 1.88
CA ILE A 253 16.87 -3.37 1.27
C ILE A 253 18.10 -2.99 0.43
N SER A 254 19.30 -3.17 0.97
CA SER A 254 20.55 -2.85 0.26
C SER A 254 20.71 -3.71 -1.00
N THR A 255 20.42 -5.00 -0.92
CA THR A 255 20.51 -5.92 -2.07
C THR A 255 19.56 -5.49 -3.18
N HIS A 256 18.30 -5.22 -2.84
CA HIS A 256 17.28 -4.73 -3.77
C HIS A 256 17.70 -3.44 -4.47
N CYS A 257 18.12 -2.44 -3.68
CA CYS A 257 18.54 -1.14 -4.23
C CYS A 257 19.78 -1.27 -5.12
N ASN A 258 20.76 -2.11 -4.76
CA ASN A 258 21.94 -2.37 -5.58
C ASN A 258 21.59 -3.13 -6.88
N GLN A 259 20.69 -4.11 -6.82
CA GLN A 259 20.26 -4.89 -7.99
C GLN A 259 19.61 -4.01 -9.05
N TYR A 260 18.79 -3.04 -8.63
CA TYR A 260 18.01 -2.23 -9.55
C TYR A 260 18.54 -0.82 -9.79
N GLY A 261 19.51 -0.36 -8.99
CA GLY A 261 20.05 1.00 -9.06
C GLY A 261 19.14 2.06 -8.45
N PHE A 262 18.34 1.70 -7.45
CA PHE A 262 17.36 2.60 -6.82
C PHE A 262 17.93 3.32 -5.59
N ASP A 263 17.50 4.56 -5.42
CA ASP A 263 17.92 5.43 -4.33
C ASP A 263 16.98 5.33 -3.13
N VAL A 264 17.53 5.46 -1.92
CA VAL A 264 16.76 5.76 -0.70
C VAL A 264 17.16 7.13 -0.21
N ILE A 265 16.23 8.08 -0.18
CA ILE A 265 16.48 9.49 0.15
C ILE A 265 15.66 9.89 1.38
N HIS A 266 16.27 10.70 2.23
CA HIS A 266 15.61 11.31 3.37
C HIS A 266 14.66 12.41 2.91
N VAL A 267 13.43 12.36 3.39
CA VAL A 267 12.43 13.44 3.25
C VAL A 267 12.08 13.97 4.64
N ARG A 268 11.64 15.22 4.77
CA ARG A 268 11.14 15.70 6.07
C ARG A 268 9.75 15.12 6.33
N THR A 269 9.39 14.85 7.58
CA THR A 269 8.06 14.32 7.95
C THR A 269 6.91 15.10 7.32
N LYS A 270 6.97 16.45 7.33
CA LYS A 270 5.93 17.30 6.72
C LYS A 270 5.78 17.15 5.20
N ASP A 271 6.80 16.62 4.54
CA ASP A 271 6.83 16.38 3.09
C ASP A 271 6.68 14.86 2.79
N ASN A 272 6.53 14.01 3.82
CA ASN A 272 6.36 12.56 3.69
C ASN A 272 4.87 12.22 3.49
N LEU A 273 4.50 11.81 2.28
CA LEU A 273 3.09 11.52 1.97
C LEU A 273 2.53 10.31 2.74
N ALA A 274 3.39 9.39 3.18
CA ALA A 274 2.99 8.20 3.93
C ALA A 274 2.64 8.45 5.41
N ASP A 275 2.91 9.64 5.96
CA ASP A 275 2.65 9.95 7.38
C ASP A 275 1.15 9.91 7.73
N ALA A 276 0.30 10.44 6.84
CA ALA A 276 -1.14 10.41 7.05
C ALA A 276 -1.67 8.97 7.09
N ALA A 277 -1.23 8.13 6.16
CA ALA A 277 -1.62 6.72 6.10
C ALA A 277 -1.14 5.98 7.35
N SER A 278 0.13 6.12 7.75
CA SER A 278 0.70 5.44 8.92
C SER A 278 -0.02 5.82 10.24
N ARG A 279 -0.71 6.97 10.27
CA ARG A 279 -1.50 7.44 11.43
C ARG A 279 -3.01 7.20 11.30
N GLY A 280 -3.49 6.80 10.12
CA GLY A 280 -4.93 6.74 9.83
C GLY A 280 -5.61 8.12 9.82
N CYS A 281 -4.87 9.14 9.39
CA CYS A 281 -5.30 10.55 9.34
C CYS A 281 -5.93 10.85 7.98
N LEU A 282 -7.20 11.26 7.96
CA LEU A 282 -8.00 11.42 6.73
C LEU A 282 -7.92 12.82 6.13
N ASP A 283 -7.37 13.79 6.85
CA ASP A 283 -7.37 15.23 6.52
C ASP A 283 -6.01 15.72 5.96
N SER A 284 -5.22 14.82 5.37
CA SER A 284 -3.92 15.20 4.82
C SER A 284 -4.07 16.11 3.59
N THR A 285 -3.63 17.35 3.74
CA THR A 285 -3.52 18.32 2.64
C THR A 285 -2.14 18.30 1.98
N THR A 286 -1.24 17.40 2.42
CA THR A 286 0.13 17.37 1.92
C THR A 286 0.14 16.93 0.46
N THR A 287 0.72 17.76 -0.40
CA THR A 287 0.93 17.44 -1.81
C THR A 287 2.39 17.67 -2.16
N LEU A 288 2.95 16.78 -2.97
CA LEU A 288 4.31 16.91 -3.47
C LEU A 288 4.34 16.80 -5.00
N ARG A 289 5.32 17.43 -5.64
CA ARG A 289 5.57 17.36 -7.08
C ARG A 289 6.81 16.51 -7.38
N MET A 290 6.93 15.93 -8.59
CA MET A 290 8.14 15.18 -8.95
C MET A 290 9.39 16.08 -8.92
N SER A 291 9.27 17.34 -9.31
CA SER A 291 10.34 18.34 -9.22
C SER A 291 10.84 18.58 -7.79
N ASP A 292 9.98 18.40 -6.77
CA ASP A 292 10.42 18.42 -5.38
C ASP A 292 11.30 17.20 -5.06
N VAL A 293 10.91 16.03 -5.58
CA VAL A 293 11.67 14.78 -5.44
C VAL A 293 13.01 14.87 -6.17
N ASP A 294 13.04 15.45 -7.36
CA ASP A 294 14.26 15.71 -8.12
C ASP A 294 15.21 16.64 -7.34
N ARG A 295 14.68 17.68 -6.71
CA ARG A 295 15.48 18.54 -5.81
C ARG A 295 16.04 17.76 -4.63
N LEU A 296 15.27 16.85 -4.02
CA LEU A 296 15.74 16.00 -2.92
C LEU A 296 16.85 15.03 -3.38
N ARG A 297 16.71 14.45 -4.58
CA ARG A 297 17.71 13.55 -5.18
C ARG A 297 19.07 14.22 -5.38
N HIS A 298 19.06 15.53 -5.65
CA HIS A 298 20.25 16.34 -5.88
C HIS A 298 20.74 17.15 -4.66
N ALA A 299 20.03 17.14 -3.53
CA ALA A 299 20.32 18.03 -2.40
C ALA A 299 21.63 17.67 -1.65
N SER A 300 21.75 16.44 -1.15
CA SER A 300 22.93 16.01 -0.38
C SER A 300 23.08 14.48 -0.36
N THR A 301 24.33 14.02 -0.47
CA THR A 301 24.71 12.61 -0.34
C THR A 301 24.67 12.11 1.11
N LEU A 302 24.60 13.02 2.10
CA LEU A 302 24.49 12.64 3.51
C LEU A 302 23.10 12.07 3.84
N THR A 303 22.10 12.57 3.15
CA THR A 303 20.67 12.23 3.26
C THR A 303 20.24 11.15 2.29
N ARG A 304 21.17 10.48 1.61
CA ARG A 304 20.88 9.51 0.56
C ARG A 304 21.72 8.25 0.72
N PHE A 305 21.09 7.10 0.55
CA PHE A 305 21.77 5.86 0.22
C PHE A 305 21.74 5.69 -1.28
N GLU A 306 22.91 5.82 -1.90
CA GLU A 306 23.12 5.52 -3.32
C GLU A 306 23.67 4.10 -3.44
N PRO A 307 23.10 3.26 -4.32
CA PRO A 307 23.65 1.95 -4.59
C PRO A 307 25.07 2.09 -5.13
N SER A 308 25.98 1.23 -4.65
CA SER A 308 27.38 1.28 -5.06
C SER A 308 27.46 0.83 -6.52
N GLY A 309 27.88 1.73 -7.43
CA GLY A 309 27.81 1.50 -8.87
C GLY A 309 28.33 0.13 -9.35
N GLN A 310 27.55 -0.48 -10.26
CA GLN A 310 27.89 -1.61 -11.14
C GLN A 310 28.62 -2.79 -10.48
N GLN A 311 27.87 -3.70 -9.87
CA GLN A 311 28.10 -5.11 -10.21
C GLN A 311 27.30 -5.40 -11.47
N THR A 312 28.00 -5.38 -12.61
CA THR A 312 27.54 -6.03 -13.83
C THR A 312 27.26 -7.48 -13.47
N LEU A 313 26.01 -7.82 -13.19
CA LEU A 313 25.56 -9.20 -13.24
C LEU A 313 25.75 -9.61 -14.70
N VAL A 314 26.88 -10.27 -14.96
CA VAL A 314 27.08 -11.05 -16.18
C VAL A 314 25.85 -11.91 -16.31
N SER A 315 25.08 -11.68 -17.36
CA SER A 315 23.95 -12.50 -17.76
C SER A 315 24.42 -13.95 -17.83
N LYS A 316 24.14 -14.73 -16.78
CA LYS A 316 23.94 -16.15 -16.98
C LYS A 316 22.61 -16.25 -17.71
N GLU A 317 22.69 -16.68 -18.97
CA GLU A 317 21.54 -17.26 -19.65
C GLU A 317 21.02 -18.38 -18.74
N GLU A 318 19.90 -18.13 -18.07
CA GLU A 318 19.15 -19.17 -17.38
C GLU A 318 18.38 -19.95 -18.44
N GLU A 319 18.73 -21.23 -18.55
CA GLU A 319 17.91 -22.26 -19.18
C GLU A 319 16.46 -22.21 -18.64
N PRO A 320 15.46 -22.63 -19.44
CA PRO A 320 14.06 -22.46 -19.09
C PRO A 320 13.69 -23.32 -17.89
N GLU A 321 13.63 -22.72 -16.70
CA GLU A 321 13.10 -23.38 -15.52
C GLU A 321 11.58 -23.57 -15.68
N ALA A 322 11.13 -24.80 -15.40
CA ALA A 322 9.78 -25.26 -15.65
C ALA A 322 8.73 -24.36 -14.97
N ALA A 323 7.64 -24.11 -15.69
CA ALA A 323 6.50 -23.31 -15.23
C ALA A 323 6.09 -23.67 -13.79
N PRO A 324 5.86 -22.68 -12.91
CA PRO A 324 5.28 -22.95 -11.60
C PRO A 324 3.92 -23.63 -11.81
N ARG A 325 3.73 -24.75 -11.10
CA ARG A 325 2.45 -25.47 -11.06
C ARG A 325 1.35 -24.49 -10.68
N ALA A 326 0.24 -24.61 -11.40
CA ALA A 326 -0.96 -23.80 -11.23
C ALA A 326 -1.32 -23.62 -9.75
N VAL A 327 -1.59 -22.36 -9.40
CA VAL A 327 -2.30 -21.97 -8.19
C VAL A 327 -3.57 -22.81 -8.10
N GLU A 328 -3.81 -23.39 -6.92
CA GLU A 328 -4.99 -24.20 -6.62
C GLU A 328 -6.28 -23.48 -7.03
N ASP A 329 -7.19 -24.29 -7.53
CA ASP A 329 -8.44 -23.91 -8.19
C ASP A 329 -9.32 -23.06 -7.25
N LEU A 330 -9.46 -21.76 -7.55
CA LEU A 330 -10.32 -20.81 -6.83
C LEU A 330 -11.82 -21.09 -7.02
N SER A 331 -12.18 -22.15 -7.76
CA SER A 331 -13.57 -22.56 -7.96
C SER A 331 -14.22 -23.22 -6.74
N GLN A 332 -13.47 -23.47 -5.68
CA GLN A 332 -13.95 -24.17 -4.48
C GLN A 332 -14.67 -23.27 -3.46
N TYR A 333 -14.65 -21.94 -3.64
CA TYR A 333 -15.36 -21.00 -2.76
C TYR A 333 -16.68 -20.56 -3.39
N GLU A 334 -17.80 -21.02 -2.83
CA GLU A 334 -19.14 -20.75 -3.38
C GLU A 334 -19.63 -19.32 -3.08
N SER A 335 -18.96 -18.56 -2.20
CA SER A 335 -19.26 -17.14 -1.95
C SER A 335 -18.06 -16.32 -1.44
N ALA A 336 -18.09 -15.00 -1.71
CA ALA A 336 -17.09 -14.05 -1.24
C ALA A 336 -17.04 -13.92 0.31
N ASP A 337 -18.12 -14.28 1.01
CA ASP A 337 -18.19 -14.26 2.46
C ASP A 337 -17.36 -15.39 3.09
N GLU A 338 -17.21 -16.52 2.39
CA GLU A 338 -16.44 -17.69 2.83
C GLU A 338 -14.93 -17.45 2.72
N PHE A 339 -14.50 -16.79 1.63
CA PHE A 339 -13.11 -16.35 1.42
C PHE A 339 -12.65 -15.34 2.47
N VAL A 340 -13.52 -14.39 2.86
CA VAL A 340 -13.21 -13.40 3.90
C VAL A 340 -13.05 -14.09 5.27
N CYS A 341 -13.85 -15.12 5.57
CA CYS A 341 -13.74 -15.85 6.82
C CYS A 341 -12.45 -16.68 6.92
N GLU A 342 -12.00 -17.32 5.83
CA GLU A 342 -10.72 -18.05 5.81
C GLU A 342 -9.51 -17.12 5.86
N LEU A 343 -9.57 -15.94 5.22
CA LEU A 343 -8.48 -14.97 5.29
C LEU A 343 -8.27 -14.45 6.72
N PHE A 344 -9.33 -14.43 7.55
CA PHE A 344 -9.24 -14.12 8.98
C PHE A 344 -8.82 -15.33 9.84
N ALA A 345 -9.14 -16.56 9.45
CA ALA A 345 -8.70 -17.78 10.14
C ALA A 345 -7.18 -18.01 10.03
N ILE A 346 -6.57 -17.61 8.90
CA ILE A 346 -5.10 -17.67 8.72
C ILE A 346 -4.36 -16.74 9.71
N PHE A 347 -5.01 -15.72 10.27
CA PHE A 347 -4.43 -14.88 11.32
C PHE A 347 -4.62 -15.42 12.75
N ASP A 348 -5.43 -16.47 12.94
CA ASP A 348 -5.70 -17.10 14.25
C ASP A 348 -4.89 -18.40 14.49
N GLU A 349 -4.21 -18.97 13.48
CA GLU A 349 -3.51 -20.27 13.60
C GLU A 349 -1.99 -20.21 13.84
N GLU A 350 -1.35 -19.04 13.86
CA GLU A 350 0.08 -18.93 14.28
C GLU A 350 0.23 -18.49 15.74
N GLU A 351 -0.20 -19.34 16.68
CA GLU A 351 0.56 -19.67 17.91
C GLU A 351 -0.22 -20.69 18.77
N ILE A 352 0.29 -21.92 18.89
CA ILE A 352 0.57 -22.64 20.15
C ILE A 352 1.36 -23.91 19.78
N SER A 353 2.67 -23.85 19.98
CA SER A 353 3.53 -25.00 20.27
C SER A 353 4.63 -24.52 21.20
N SER A 354 4.24 -24.08 22.39
CA SER A 354 5.14 -23.91 23.52
C SER A 354 5.32 -25.27 24.20
N GLU A 355 6.47 -25.91 24.00
CA GLU A 355 7.07 -26.71 25.06
C GLU A 355 7.91 -25.78 25.95
N VAL A 356 7.65 -25.91 27.26
CA VAL A 356 8.20 -25.28 28.48
C VAL A 356 7.56 -23.97 28.94
#